data_AF-A0A348ATA8-F1
#
_entry.id   AF-A0A348ATA8-F1
#
_cell.length_a   1.000
_cell.length_b   1.000
_cell.length_c   1.000
_cell.angle_alpha   90.00
_cell.angle_beta   90.00
_cell.angle_gamma   90.00
#
_symmetry.space_group_name_H-M   'P 1'
#
loop_
_entity.id
_entity.type
_entity.pdbx_description
1 polymer ?
#
loop_
_entity_poly.entity_id
_entity_poly.type
_entity_poly.pdbx_seq_one_letter_code
_entity_poly.pdbx_strand_id
1 'polypeptide(L)' 'GTQMSELVITKPAGKRLPFSFDILSTVFQYGNRCFTKYPEGMTDYFKQAFPDGMSYERSFLYEDGGVATASWNIR' A
#
# COMPACT_ATOMS: atom_id res chain seq x y z
N GLY A 1 -10.06 10.84 -1.83
CA GLY A 1 -9.27 11.58 -0.83
C GLY A 1 -9.15 10.84 0.50
N THR A 2 -9.97 9.83 0.73
CA THR A 2 -10.04 9.05 1.97
C THR A 2 -10.23 7.59 1.60
N GLN A 3 -9.88 6.69 2.51
CA GLN A 3 -10.17 5.27 2.43
C GLN A 3 -10.15 4.67 3.83
N MET A 4 -10.83 3.55 4.01
CA MET A 4 -10.84 2.77 5.24
C MET A 4 -10.92 1.29 4.85
N SER A 5 -10.21 0.42 5.56
CA SER A 5 -10.17 -1.01 5.30
C SER A 5 -9.98 -1.77 6.60
N GLU A 6 -10.65 -2.92 6.70
CA GLU A 6 -10.45 -3.89 7.76
C GLU A 6 -9.64 -5.07 7.19
N LEU A 7 -8.59 -5.47 7.90
CA LEU A 7 -7.66 -6.49 7.44
C LEU A 7 -7.49 -7.55 8.53
N VAL A 8 -7.52 -8.82 8.13
CA VAL A 8 -7.27 -9.97 9.01
C VAL A 8 -5.97 -10.62 8.60
N ILE A 9 -5.03 -10.73 9.54
CA ILE A 9 -3.75 -11.39 9.30
C ILE A 9 -3.85 -12.85 9.75
N THR A 10 -3.84 -13.76 8.79
CA THR A 10 -3.78 -15.20 9.05
C THR A 10 -2.35 -15.61 9.37
N LYS A 11 -2.16 -16.22 10.53
CA LYS A 11 -0.88 -16.72 11.05
C LYS A 11 -1.05 -18.14 11.60
N PRO A 12 0.03 -18.94 11.74
CA PRO A 12 -0.06 -20.25 12.35
C PRO A 12 -0.75 -20.21 13.72
N ALA A 13 -1.52 -21.27 14.04
CA ALA A 13 -2.30 -21.34 15.27
C ALA A 13 -1.43 -21.10 16.52
N GLY A 14 -1.96 -20.31 17.46
CA GLY A 14 -1.28 -19.97 18.72
C GLY A 14 -0.09 -18.99 18.61
N LYS A 15 0.33 -18.59 17.41
CA LYS A 15 1.38 -17.58 17.24
C LYS A 15 0.80 -16.17 17.32
N ARG A 16 1.58 -15.16 17.74
CA ARG A 16 1.22 -13.73 17.62
C ARG A 16 1.78 -13.17 16.31
N LEU A 17 1.34 -11.97 15.92
CA LEU A 17 2.02 -11.27 14.81
C LEU A 17 3.47 -11.00 15.25
N PRO A 18 4.49 -11.42 14.48
CA PRO A 18 5.88 -11.36 14.94
C PRO A 18 6.53 -9.99 14.72
N PHE A 19 5.83 -9.02 14.14
CA PHE A 19 6.35 -7.70 13.78
C PHE A 19 5.25 -6.62 13.92
N SER A 20 5.62 -5.34 13.88
CA SER A 20 4.66 -4.24 13.83
C SER A 20 3.88 -4.28 12.51
N PHE A 21 2.56 -4.18 12.56
CA PHE A 21 1.72 -4.10 11.36
C PHE A 21 1.99 -2.84 10.52
N ASP A 22 2.56 -1.79 11.13
CA ASP A 22 2.79 -0.51 10.47
C ASP A 22 3.68 -0.64 9.23
N ILE A 23 4.60 -1.61 9.21
CA ILE A 23 5.47 -1.91 8.07
C ILE A 23 4.69 -2.38 6.83
N LEU A 24 3.44 -2.83 7.01
CA LEU A 24 2.54 -3.27 5.93
C LEU A 24 1.49 -2.22 5.56
N SER A 25 1.14 -1.32 6.48
CA SER A 25 0.02 -0.38 6.33
C SER A 25 0.05 0.43 5.02
N THR A 26 1.23 0.93 4.65
CA THR A 26 1.43 1.78 3.47
C THR A 26 1.45 1.01 2.15
N VAL A 27 1.53 -0.33 2.20
CA VAL A 27 1.40 -1.22 1.04
C VAL A 27 -0.08 -1.39 0.66
N PHE A 28 -1.00 -1.35 1.64
CA PHE A 28 -2.44 -1.45 1.38
C PHE A 28 -3.08 -0.10 1.07
N GLN A 29 -3.06 0.84 2.02
CA GLN A 29 -3.81 2.09 1.88
C GLN A 29 -3.07 3.08 0.99
N TYR A 30 -1.92 3.59 1.45
CA TYR A 30 -1.06 4.47 0.64
C TYR A 30 -0.54 3.76 -0.63
N GLY A 31 -0.68 2.43 -0.70
CA GLY A 31 -0.34 1.65 -1.87
C GLY A 31 -1.33 1.81 -3.02
N ASN A 32 -2.53 2.34 -2.78
CA ASN A 32 -3.45 2.74 -3.82
C ASN A 32 -3.63 4.26 -3.85
N ARG A 33 -2.94 4.92 -4.78
CA ARG A 33 -3.01 6.37 -4.94
C ARG A 33 -4.24 6.88 -5.67
N CYS A 34 -5.08 6.01 -6.22
CA CYS A 34 -6.38 6.41 -6.78
C CYS A 34 -7.28 7.05 -5.71
N PHE A 35 -7.07 6.73 -4.42
CA PHE A 35 -7.78 7.38 -3.31
C PHE A 35 -7.27 8.79 -2.97
N THR A 36 -6.39 9.39 -3.77
CA THR A 36 -5.96 10.79 -3.62
C THR A 36 -7.01 11.75 -4.18
N LYS A 37 -7.22 12.90 -3.53
CA LYS A 37 -8.01 14.01 -4.09
C LYS A 37 -7.06 14.94 -4.84
N TYR A 38 -6.99 14.80 -6.15
CA TYR A 38 -6.22 15.71 -7.01
C TYR A 38 -6.94 17.06 -7.16
N PRO A 39 -6.21 18.19 -7.23
CA PRO A 39 -6.79 19.48 -7.57
C PRO A 39 -7.46 19.47 -8.95
N GLU A 40 -8.43 20.35 -9.14
CA GLU A 40 -9.05 20.56 -10.45
C GLU A 40 -8.00 21.02 -11.48
N GLY A 41 -8.07 20.48 -12.70
CA GLY A 41 -7.11 20.76 -13.78
C GLY A 41 -5.76 20.05 -13.67
N MET A 42 -5.46 19.36 -12.55
CA MET A 42 -4.26 18.53 -12.43
C MET A 42 -4.50 17.13 -12.99
N THR A 43 -3.58 16.65 -13.84
CA THR A 43 -3.60 15.28 -14.34
C THR A 43 -3.47 14.26 -13.21
N ASP A 44 -4.49 13.42 -13.05
CA ASP A 44 -4.48 12.28 -12.12
C ASP A 44 -3.93 11.04 -12.82
N TYR A 45 -2.60 10.88 -12.77
CA TYR A 45 -1.88 9.75 -13.36
C TYR A 45 -2.45 8.39 -12.93
N PHE A 46 -2.85 8.27 -11.67
CA PHE A 46 -3.32 7.01 -11.11
C PHE A 46 -4.69 6.63 -11.64
N LYS A 47 -5.65 7.57 -11.66
CA LYS A 47 -6.98 7.27 -12.18
C LYS A 47 -6.99 7.03 -13.69
N GLN A 48 -6.10 7.68 -14.45
CA GLN A 48 -5.97 7.47 -15.90
C GLN A 48 -5.45 6.09 -16.29
N ALA A 49 -4.76 5.39 -15.38
CA ALA A 49 -4.28 4.04 -15.64
C ALA A 49 -5.42 3.01 -15.71
N PHE A 50 -6.64 3.34 -15.26
CA PHE A 50 -7.79 2.45 -15.32
C PHE A 50 -8.57 2.63 -16.63
N PRO A 51 -9.04 1.54 -17.25
CA PRO A 51 -9.21 0.19 -16.67
C PRO A 51 -8.00 -0.75 -16.72
N ASP A 52 -6.92 -0.41 -17.42
CA ASP A 52 -5.79 -1.32 -17.63
C ASP A 52 -5.06 -1.70 -16.32
N GLY A 53 -5.03 -0.77 -15.36
CA GLY A 53 -4.45 -0.96 -14.02
C GLY A 53 -3.00 -0.49 -13.91
N MET A 54 -2.35 -0.84 -12.81
CA MET A 54 -1.00 -0.40 -12.45
C MET A 54 -0.28 -1.41 -11.57
N SER A 55 1.04 -1.43 -11.66
CA SER A 55 1.93 -2.12 -10.72
C SER A 55 2.70 -1.12 -9.85
N TYR A 56 3.04 -1.53 -8.64
CA TYR A 56 3.88 -0.77 -7.71
C TYR A 56 5.03 -1.63 -7.21
N GLU A 57 6.17 -0.98 -7.01
CA GLU A 57 7.32 -1.52 -6.29
C GLU A 57 7.79 -0.47 -5.28
N ARG A 58 8.13 -0.91 -4.06
CA ARG A 58 8.61 -0.04 -2.98
C ARG A 58 9.67 -0.73 -2.15
N SER A 59 10.73 0.01 -1.84
CA SER A 59 11.74 -0.35 -0.85
C SER A 59 11.57 0.52 0.40
N PHE A 60 11.56 -0.12 1.57
CA PHE A 60 11.61 0.51 2.88
C PHE A 60 13.00 0.27 3.47
N LEU A 61 13.78 1.33 3.58
CA LEU A 61 15.07 1.34 4.26
C LEU A 61 14.87 2.00 5.61
N TYR A 62 14.84 1.20 6.67
CA TYR A 62 14.68 1.69 8.03
C TYR A 62 16.02 2.20 8.57
N GLU A 63 15.96 3.24 9.40
CA GLU A 63 17.15 3.96 9.90
C GLU A 63 18.09 3.09 10.75
N ASP A 64 17.55 2.02 11.35
CA ASP A 64 18.27 1.03 12.14
C ASP A 64 18.89 -0.10 11.29
N GLY A 65 18.82 0.03 9.96
CA GLY A 65 19.34 -0.96 9.00
C GLY A 65 18.34 -2.04 8.61
N GLY A 66 17.11 -2.03 9.17
CA GLY A 66 16.04 -2.90 8.68
C GLY A 66 15.70 -2.63 7.21
N VAL A 67 15.35 -3.67 6.46
CA VAL A 67 14.95 -3.54 5.05
C VAL A 67 13.68 -4.34 4.79
N ALA A 68 12.74 -3.74 4.06
CA ALA A 68 11.61 -4.46 3.48
C ALA A 68 11.40 -4.04 2.02
N THR A 69 11.00 -4.98 1.17
CA THR A 69 10.60 -4.71 -0.22
C THR A 69 9.20 -5.24 -0.45
N ALA A 70 8.37 -4.45 -1.11
CA ALA A 70 6.99 -4.82 -1.44
C ALA A 70 6.69 -4.51 -2.89
N SER A 71 5.96 -5.40 -3.55
CA SER A 71 5.40 -5.19 -4.88
C SER A 71 3.94 -5.64 -4.89
N TRP A 72 3.10 -4.91 -5.61
CA TRP A 72 1.68 -5.23 -5.74
C TRP A 72 1.11 -4.70 -7.05
N ASN A 73 -0.02 -5.26 -7.47
CA ASN A 73 -0.74 -4.86 -8.67
C ASN A 73 -2.15 -4.41 -8.30
N ILE A 74 -2.66 -3.38 -8.98
CA ILE A 74 -4.01 -2.87 -8.84
C ILE A 74 -4.64 -2.88 -10.23
N ARG A 75 -5.83 -3.46 -10.33
CA ARG A 75 -6.60 -3.69 -11.56
C ARG A 75 -8.07 -3.66 -11.20
#